data_AF-A0A4T1PL73-F1
#
_entry.id   AF-A0A4T1PL73-F1
#
_cell.length_a   1.000
_cell.length_b   1.000
_cell.length_c   1.000
_cell.angle_alpha   90.00
_cell.angle_beta   90.00
_cell.angle_gamma   90.00
#
_symmetry.space_group_name_H-M   'P 1'
#
loop_
_entity.id
_entity.type
_entity.pdbx_description
1 polymer ?
#
loop_
_entity_poly.entity_id
_entity_poly.type
_entity_poly.pdbx_seq_one_letter_code
_entity_poly.pdbx_strand_id
1 'polypeptide(L)'
;MHYRRRTMQSIQKILVNVTPQKTCSAHPVMSKTESTTMSSSSKDTFKAERRIDLLFSKFAAFYGHVWRSQFKDEVFLKFAKKEWQEALADFTDMVLTRAILNCREFYELPPTLPQLLYCCRQIRKQESFYVVKDVYQPANKAVVSSCLQKCKELLAK
;
A
#
# COMPACT_ATOMS: atom_id res chain seq x y z
N MET A 1 10.61 22.69 -15.70
CA MET A 1 11.21 21.67 -14.80
C MET A 1 12.14 20.80 -15.63
N HIS A 2 13.43 21.10 -15.65
CA HIS A 2 14.43 20.39 -16.47
C HIS A 2 14.98 19.18 -15.71
N TYR A 3 14.65 17.96 -16.15
CA TYR A 3 15.23 16.74 -15.57
C TYR A 3 16.59 16.45 -16.21
N ARG A 4 17.65 16.52 -15.40
CA ARG A 4 19.03 16.21 -15.80
C ARG A 4 19.12 14.72 -16.16
N ARG A 5 19.54 14.41 -17.39
CA ARG A 5 19.92 13.05 -17.81
C ARG A 5 21.20 12.64 -17.06
N ARG A 6 21.10 11.70 -16.12
CA ARG A 6 22.26 11.03 -15.53
C ARG A 6 22.48 9.73 -16.30
N THR A 7 23.54 9.67 -17.09
CA THR A 7 24.01 8.44 -17.75
C THR A 7 24.44 7.42 -16.69
N MET A 8 23.75 6.28 -16.63
CA MET A 8 24.14 5.15 -15.77
C MET A 8 25.27 4.38 -16.44
N GLN A 9 26.40 4.25 -15.74
CA GLN A 9 27.51 3.37 -16.13
C GLN A 9 27.10 1.91 -15.93
N SER A 10 27.52 1.04 -16.85
CA SER A 10 27.19 -0.40 -16.89
C SER A 10 27.78 -1.14 -15.69
N ILE A 11 26.95 -1.87 -14.93
CA ILE A 11 27.37 -2.73 -13.82
C ILE A 11 27.90 -4.06 -14.38
N GLN A 12 29.03 -3.99 -15.06
CA GLN A 12 29.89 -5.14 -15.34
C GLN A 12 31.22 -4.90 -14.63
N LYS A 13 31.27 -5.30 -13.35
CA LYS A 13 32.44 -5.69 -12.56
C LYS A 13 32.09 -5.56 -11.08
N ILE A 14 31.87 -6.70 -10.43
CA ILE A 14 32.44 -7.12 -9.13
C ILE A 14 31.85 -8.52 -8.90
N LEU A 15 32.59 -9.51 -9.40
CA LEU A 15 32.35 -10.92 -9.19
C LEU A 15 33.72 -11.48 -8.81
N VAL A 16 34.09 -11.35 -7.53
CA VAL A 16 35.29 -11.97 -6.96
C VAL A 16 35.02 -12.32 -5.49
N ASN A 17 35.28 -13.59 -5.17
CA ASN A 17 35.40 -14.25 -3.87
C ASN A 17 34.15 -14.87 -3.22
N VAL A 18 33.82 -16.06 -3.75
CA VAL A 18 33.33 -17.21 -2.98
C VAL A 18 34.53 -18.09 -2.60
N THR A 19 34.65 -18.45 -1.33
CA THR A 19 35.49 -19.59 -0.87
C THR A 19 34.70 -20.45 0.14
N PRO A 20 34.81 -21.80 0.10
CA PRO A 20 33.97 -22.72 0.89
C PRO A 20 34.73 -23.40 2.05
N GLN A 21 34.06 -23.64 3.19
CA GLN A 21 34.45 -24.61 4.24
C GLN A 21 33.16 -25.16 4.91
N LYS A 22 32.75 -26.42 4.75
CA LYS A 22 33.19 -27.74 5.26
C LYS A 22 32.68 -28.12 6.68
N THR A 23 31.87 -29.21 6.71
CA THR A 23 31.80 -30.34 7.69
C THR A 23 31.27 -30.03 9.12
N CYS A 24 30.47 -30.82 9.87
CA CYS A 24 30.25 -32.27 10.03
C CYS A 24 28.88 -32.59 10.71
N SER A 25 28.34 -33.78 10.40
CA SER A 25 27.68 -34.80 11.25
C SER A 25 26.36 -34.61 12.01
N ALA A 26 25.65 -35.75 12.13
CA ALA A 26 24.26 -35.99 12.48
C ALA A 26 24.00 -36.40 13.94
N HIS A 27 22.70 -36.46 14.29
CA HIS A 27 21.95 -37.35 15.23
C HIS A 27 20.88 -36.57 16.06
N PRO A 28 19.84 -37.20 16.67
CA PRO A 28 18.57 -37.51 16.04
C PRO A 28 17.32 -36.94 16.78
N VAL A 29 16.17 -37.21 16.16
CA VAL A 29 14.76 -36.96 16.52
C VAL A 29 14.38 -37.28 17.97
N MET A 30 13.59 -36.39 18.61
CA MET A 30 12.46 -36.80 19.44
C MET A 30 11.27 -35.85 19.26
N SER A 31 10.14 -36.48 18.96
CA SER A 31 8.83 -35.92 18.69
C SER A 31 8.13 -35.50 19.99
N LYS A 32 7.49 -34.33 19.97
CA LYS A 32 6.35 -34.04 20.84
C LYS A 32 5.37 -33.14 20.08
N THR A 33 4.41 -33.76 19.40
CA THR A 33 3.27 -33.05 18.82
C THR A 33 2.17 -33.05 19.87
N GLU A 34 2.15 -32.02 20.69
CA GLU A 34 0.97 -31.60 21.42
C GLU A 34 0.09 -30.75 20.49
N SER A 35 -1.20 -31.07 20.52
CA SER A 35 -2.28 -30.48 19.77
C SER A 35 -2.38 -28.97 19.94
N THR A 36 -2.46 -28.23 18.84
CA THR A 36 -3.07 -26.89 18.85
C THR A 36 -3.84 -26.69 17.55
N THR A 37 -5.15 -26.48 17.69
CA THR A 37 -6.07 -26.11 16.62
C THR A 37 -5.66 -24.75 16.04
N MET A 38 -4.76 -24.75 15.06
CA MET A 38 -4.24 -23.58 14.33
C MET A 38 -5.00 -23.40 13.00
N SER A 39 -6.32 -23.26 13.04
CA SER A 39 -7.13 -23.17 11.81
C SER A 39 -7.37 -21.73 11.31
N SER A 40 -7.04 -20.72 12.13
CA SER A 40 -7.34 -19.32 11.79
C SER A 40 -6.26 -18.65 10.93
N SER A 41 -4.98 -18.92 11.20
CA SER A 41 -3.86 -18.23 10.53
C SER A 41 -3.83 -18.47 9.01
N SER A 42 -4.17 -19.68 8.56
CA SER A 42 -4.08 -20.07 7.14
C SER A 42 -5.08 -19.35 6.24
N LYS A 43 -6.25 -18.96 6.76
CA LYS A 43 -7.28 -18.26 5.97
C LYS A 43 -6.89 -16.81 5.71
N ASP A 44 -6.31 -16.17 6.71
CA ASP A 44 -5.88 -14.76 6.62
C ASP A 44 -4.67 -14.62 5.70
N THR A 45 -3.70 -15.54 5.78
CA THR A 45 -2.54 -15.57 4.87
C THR A 45 -2.98 -15.78 3.43
N PHE A 46 -3.90 -16.72 3.19
CA PHE A 46 -4.43 -16.99 1.85
C PHE A 46 -5.18 -15.79 1.25
N LYS A 47 -5.95 -15.06 2.08
CA LYS A 47 -6.61 -13.83 1.66
C LYS A 47 -5.58 -12.75 1.28
N ALA A 48 -4.53 -12.59 2.09
CA ALA A 48 -3.46 -11.63 1.84
C ALA A 48 -2.70 -11.95 0.55
N GLU A 49 -2.34 -13.22 0.33
CA GLU A 49 -1.66 -13.69 -0.89
C GLU A 49 -2.51 -13.38 -2.14
N ARG A 50 -3.80 -13.75 -2.11
CA ARG A 50 -4.73 -13.47 -3.22
C ARG A 50 -4.84 -11.98 -3.54
N ARG A 51 -4.80 -11.12 -2.51
CA ARG A 51 -4.85 -9.67 -2.70
C ARG A 51 -3.61 -9.15 -3.43
N ILE A 52 -2.43 -9.69 -3.13
CA ILE A 52 -1.19 -9.34 -3.83
C ILE A 52 -1.17 -9.90 -5.25
N ASP A 53 -1.64 -11.13 -5.46
CA ASP A 53 -1.79 -11.70 -6.79
C ASP A 53 -2.70 -10.85 -7.69
N LEU A 54 -3.81 -10.36 -7.14
CA LEU A 54 -4.70 -9.47 -7.84
C LEU A 54 -4.03 -8.13 -8.18
N LEU A 55 -3.24 -7.56 -7.27
CA LEU A 55 -2.46 -6.35 -7.52
C LEU A 55 -1.49 -6.56 -8.69
N PHE A 56 -0.69 -7.63 -8.66
CA PHE A 56 0.27 -7.93 -9.72
C PHE A 56 -0.42 -8.17 -11.06
N SER A 57 -1.57 -8.83 -11.05
CA SER A 57 -2.38 -9.07 -12.25
C SER A 57 -2.93 -7.76 -12.82
N LYS A 58 -3.42 -6.85 -11.98
CA LYS A 58 -3.88 -5.52 -12.40
C LYS A 58 -2.75 -4.69 -12.99
N PHE A 59 -1.59 -4.65 -12.35
CA PHE A 59 -0.43 -3.92 -12.88
C PHE A 59 0.12 -4.54 -14.17
N ALA A 60 0.08 -5.86 -14.31
CA ALA A 60 0.36 -6.50 -15.59
C ALA A 60 -0.64 -6.06 -16.68
N ALA A 61 -1.93 -5.95 -16.36
CA ALA A 61 -2.94 -5.45 -17.30
C ALA A 61 -2.75 -3.96 -17.64
N PHE A 62 -2.43 -3.12 -16.67
CA PHE A 62 -2.30 -1.66 -16.86
C PHE A 62 -1.03 -1.28 -17.64
N TYR A 63 0.10 -1.87 -17.28
CA TYR A 63 1.42 -1.45 -17.78
C TYR A 63 2.04 -2.44 -18.76
N GLY A 64 1.31 -3.51 -19.11
CA GLY A 64 1.68 -4.39 -20.20
C GLY A 64 3.04 -5.06 -20.01
N HIS A 65 3.90 -4.89 -21.01
CA HIS A 65 5.25 -5.46 -21.03
C HIS A 65 6.17 -4.86 -19.95
N VAL A 66 6.03 -3.57 -19.65
CA VAL A 66 6.91 -2.87 -18.70
C VAL A 66 6.90 -3.56 -17.34
N TRP A 67 5.71 -3.91 -16.85
CA TRP A 67 5.56 -4.68 -15.60
C TRP A 67 6.01 -6.14 -15.75
N ARG A 68 5.52 -6.86 -16.77
CA ARG A 68 5.81 -8.30 -16.95
C ARG A 68 7.31 -8.58 -17.09
N SER A 69 8.04 -7.70 -17.74
CA SER A 69 9.48 -7.87 -17.97
C SER A 69 10.33 -7.81 -16.70
N GLN A 70 9.83 -7.20 -15.61
CA GLN A 70 10.54 -7.10 -14.32
C GLN A 70 10.50 -8.41 -13.52
N PHE A 71 9.55 -9.30 -13.80
CA PHE A 71 9.28 -10.50 -13.00
C PHE A 71 9.30 -11.78 -13.83
N LYS A 72 10.31 -11.94 -14.68
CA LYS A 72 10.50 -13.15 -15.51
C LYS A 72 10.98 -14.36 -14.71
N ASP A 73 11.73 -14.10 -13.65
CA ASP A 73 12.25 -15.13 -12.74
C ASP A 73 11.18 -15.45 -11.69
N GLU A 74 10.77 -16.72 -11.61
CA GLU A 74 9.72 -17.16 -10.69
C GLU A 74 10.13 -17.07 -9.21
N VAL A 75 11.42 -17.31 -8.91
CA VAL A 75 11.96 -17.21 -7.55
C VAL A 75 11.94 -15.76 -7.11
N PHE A 76 12.38 -14.84 -7.98
CA PHE A 76 12.30 -13.41 -7.72
C PHE A 76 10.86 -12.91 -7.63
N LEU A 77 9.95 -13.36 -8.50
CA LEU A 77 8.54 -13.01 -8.43
C LEU A 77 7.91 -13.43 -7.10
N LYS A 78 8.20 -14.65 -6.64
CA LYS A 78 7.73 -15.14 -5.33
C LYS A 78 8.28 -14.28 -4.19
N PHE A 79 9.56 -13.95 -4.23
CA PHE A 79 10.19 -13.05 -3.27
C PHE A 79 9.54 -11.66 -3.28
N ALA A 80 9.39 -11.06 -4.45
CA ALA A 80 8.78 -9.74 -4.60
C ALA A 80 7.33 -9.72 -4.08
N LYS A 81 6.50 -10.72 -4.40
CA LYS A 81 5.13 -10.80 -3.86
C LYS A 81 5.13 -10.85 -2.33
N LYS A 82 6.06 -11.57 -1.71
CA LYS A 82 6.20 -11.61 -0.26
C LYS A 82 6.54 -10.24 0.33
N GLU A 83 7.51 -9.53 -0.25
CA GLU A 83 7.89 -8.18 0.19
C GLU A 83 6.72 -7.19 0.04
N TRP A 84 5.97 -7.28 -1.05
CA TRP A 84 4.78 -6.46 -1.26
C TRP A 84 3.66 -6.80 -0.28
N GLN A 85 3.48 -8.07 0.06
CA GLN A 85 2.50 -8.51 1.06
C GLN A 85 2.81 -7.93 2.43
N GLU A 86 4.06 -8.08 2.89
CA GLU A 86 4.50 -7.61 4.19
C GLU A 86 4.37 -6.09 4.30
N ALA A 87 4.87 -5.36 3.30
CA ALA A 87 4.82 -3.91 3.28
C ALA A 87 3.38 -3.35 3.26
N LEU A 88 2.44 -4.06 2.61
CA LEU A 88 1.06 -3.61 2.43
C LEU A 88 0.07 -4.20 3.45
N ALA A 89 0.54 -5.00 4.42
CA ALA A 89 -0.28 -5.71 5.38
C ALA A 89 -1.19 -4.76 6.20
N ASP A 90 -0.68 -3.59 6.58
CA ASP A 90 -1.37 -2.62 7.43
C ASP A 90 -2.46 -1.79 6.72
N PHE A 91 -2.66 -2.00 5.42
CA PHE A 91 -3.67 -1.27 4.65
C PHE A 91 -4.89 -2.14 4.39
N THR A 92 -6.08 -1.55 4.47
CA THR A 92 -7.33 -2.23 4.15
C THR A 92 -7.46 -2.50 2.65
N ASP A 93 -8.32 -3.45 2.28
CA ASP A 93 -8.60 -3.80 0.88
C ASP A 93 -9.11 -2.59 0.09
N MET A 94 -9.88 -1.71 0.74
CA MET A 94 -10.40 -0.46 0.17
C MET A 94 -9.27 0.52 -0.17
N VAL A 95 -8.36 0.78 0.78
CA VAL A 95 -7.22 1.69 0.57
C VAL A 95 -6.35 1.17 -0.57
N LEU A 96 -6.05 -0.12 -0.60
CA LEU A 96 -5.21 -0.69 -1.66
C LEU A 96 -5.89 -0.63 -3.03
N THR A 97 -7.19 -0.95 -3.09
CA THR A 97 -7.95 -0.88 -4.35
C THR A 97 -7.93 0.54 -4.91
N ARG A 98 -8.13 1.54 -4.06
CA ARG A 98 -8.06 2.95 -4.46
C ARG A 98 -6.66 3.37 -4.89
N ALA A 99 -5.62 2.92 -4.18
CA ALA A 99 -4.24 3.19 -4.58
C ALA A 99 -3.91 2.60 -5.96
N ILE A 100 -4.34 1.37 -6.23
CA ILE A 100 -4.16 0.71 -7.53
C ILE A 100 -4.85 1.50 -8.66
N LEU A 101 -6.06 1.99 -8.42
CA LEU A 101 -6.79 2.82 -9.40
C LEU A 101 -6.13 4.18 -9.60
N ASN A 102 -5.69 4.85 -8.54
CA ASN A 102 -4.92 6.10 -8.66
C ASN A 102 -3.65 5.89 -9.50
N CYS A 103 -2.94 4.78 -9.31
CA CYS A 103 -1.77 4.49 -10.13
C CYS A 103 -2.15 4.36 -11.62
N ARG A 104 -3.22 3.62 -11.93
CA ARG A 104 -3.72 3.51 -13.31
C ARG A 104 -4.05 4.87 -13.95
N GLU A 105 -4.65 5.77 -13.18
CA GLU A 105 -5.13 7.06 -13.69
C GLU A 105 -4.01 8.10 -13.88
N PHE A 106 -3.02 8.12 -12.99
CA PHE A 106 -2.05 9.22 -12.90
C PHE A 106 -0.61 8.84 -13.25
N TYR A 107 -0.27 7.55 -13.32
CA TYR A 107 1.10 7.11 -13.52
C TYR A 107 1.28 6.53 -14.93
N GLU A 108 2.22 7.09 -15.69
CA GLU A 108 2.59 6.56 -17.01
C GLU A 108 3.35 5.23 -16.91
N LEU A 109 4.05 5.01 -15.79
CA LEU A 109 4.87 3.82 -15.52
C LEU A 109 4.39 3.11 -14.25
N PRO A 110 4.61 1.79 -14.12
CA PRO A 110 4.24 1.07 -12.92
C PRO A 110 4.92 1.67 -11.68
N PRO A 111 4.18 1.83 -10.57
CA PRO A 111 4.75 2.34 -9.34
C PRO A 111 5.71 1.31 -8.75
N THR A 112 6.80 1.80 -8.16
CA THR A 112 7.64 1.01 -7.25
C THR A 112 6.89 0.74 -5.93
N LEU A 113 7.32 -0.27 -5.17
CA LEU A 113 6.73 -0.57 -3.85
C LEU A 113 6.71 0.65 -2.91
N PRO A 114 7.82 1.43 -2.74
CA PRO A 114 7.79 2.64 -1.94
C PRO A 114 6.79 3.71 -2.41
N GLN A 115 6.62 3.87 -3.73
CA GLN A 115 5.65 4.82 -4.28
C GLN A 115 4.21 4.38 -3.99
N LEU A 116 3.91 3.09 -4.10
CA LEU A 116 2.59 2.59 -3.75
C LEU A 116 2.31 2.71 -2.25
N LEU A 117 3.30 2.42 -1.39
CA LEU A 117 3.19 2.64 0.05
C LEU A 117 2.85 4.09 0.38
N TYR A 118 3.53 5.03 -0.27
CA TYR A 118 3.24 6.45 -0.12
C TYR A 118 1.80 6.76 -0.54
N CYS A 119 1.33 6.25 -1.69
CA CYS A 119 -0.04 6.43 -2.15
C CYS A 119 -1.06 5.91 -1.12
N CYS A 120 -0.87 4.69 -0.60
CA CYS A 120 -1.72 4.11 0.44
C CYS A 120 -1.77 4.97 1.70
N ARG A 121 -0.62 5.52 2.15
CA ARG A 121 -0.56 6.43 3.31
C ARG A 121 -1.34 7.72 3.07
N GLN A 122 -1.25 8.31 1.88
CA GLN A 122 -2.00 9.52 1.55
C GLN A 122 -3.51 9.26 1.53
N ILE A 123 -3.95 8.14 0.95
CA ILE A 123 -5.37 7.76 0.92
C ILE A 123 -5.90 7.54 2.34
N ARG A 124 -5.19 6.76 3.16
CA ARG A 124 -5.57 6.52 4.56
C ARG A 124 -5.65 7.82 5.36
N LYS A 125 -4.72 8.76 5.13
CA LYS A 125 -4.75 10.09 5.76
C LYS A 125 -6.01 10.88 5.37
N GLN A 126 -6.40 10.84 4.09
CA GLN A 126 -7.61 11.51 3.61
C GLN A 126 -8.88 10.90 4.24
N GLU A 127 -8.93 9.58 4.39
CA GLU A 127 -10.04 8.88 5.04
C GLU A 127 -10.13 9.23 6.54
N SER A 128 -8.99 9.35 7.22
CA SER A 128 -8.97 9.76 8.64
C SER A 128 -9.41 11.20 8.87
N PHE A 129 -9.35 12.05 7.84
CA PHE A 129 -9.80 13.46 7.91
C PHE A 129 -11.28 13.62 7.54
N TYR A 130 -12.04 12.53 7.35
CA TYR A 130 -13.48 12.65 7.09
C TYR A 130 -14.15 13.33 8.28
N VAL A 131 -14.45 14.61 8.10
CA VAL A 131 -15.13 15.47 9.07
C VAL A 131 -16.45 14.81 9.40
N VAL A 132 -16.68 14.52 10.69
CA VAL A 132 -18.00 14.15 11.20
C VAL A 132 -18.97 15.17 10.61
N LYS A 133 -19.94 14.73 9.81
CA LYS A 133 -21.05 15.59 9.42
C LYS A 133 -21.73 15.97 10.72
N ASP A 134 -21.39 17.13 11.24
CA ASP A 134 -21.96 17.61 12.48
C ASP A 134 -23.48 17.57 12.30
N VAL A 135 -24.18 16.93 13.23
CA VAL A 135 -25.64 16.85 13.16
C VAL A 135 -26.11 18.29 13.15
N TYR A 136 -26.77 18.71 12.07
CA TYR A 136 -27.18 20.10 11.90
C TYR A 136 -27.97 20.54 13.15
N GLN A 137 -27.35 21.39 13.97
CA GLN A 137 -27.93 21.99 15.16
C GLN A 137 -28.46 23.37 14.74
N PRO A 138 -29.78 23.59 14.70
CA PRO A 138 -30.33 24.90 14.38
C PRO A 138 -29.84 25.92 15.42
N ALA A 139 -29.42 27.10 14.96
CA ALA A 139 -29.04 28.19 15.85
C ALA A 139 -30.21 28.60 16.75
N ASN A 140 -29.91 29.05 17.98
CA ASN A 140 -30.93 29.51 18.92
C ASN A 140 -31.75 30.66 18.33
N LYS A 141 -33.07 30.47 18.22
CA LYS A 141 -33.99 31.43 17.60
C LYS A 141 -33.94 32.82 18.23
N ALA A 142 -33.78 32.93 19.56
CA ALA A 142 -33.73 34.21 20.25
C ALA A 142 -32.48 35.02 19.85
N VAL A 143 -31.34 34.33 19.68
CA VAL A 143 -30.07 34.95 19.26
C VAL A 143 -30.17 35.42 17.81
N VAL A 144 -30.74 34.58 16.92
CA VAL A 144 -30.94 34.95 15.51
C VAL A 144 -31.83 36.18 15.39
N SER A 145 -32.95 36.21 16.10
CA SER A 145 -33.86 37.37 16.10
C SER A 145 -33.18 38.64 16.62
N SER A 146 -32.40 38.56 17.71
CA SER A 146 -31.67 39.71 18.25
C SER A 146 -30.63 40.26 17.26
N CYS A 147 -29.86 39.38 16.61
CA CYS A 147 -28.91 39.79 15.56
C CYS A 147 -29.62 40.43 14.37
N LEU A 148 -30.70 39.82 13.87
CA LEU A 148 -31.46 40.37 12.76
C LEU A 148 -32.04 41.75 13.08
N GLN A 149 -32.50 41.95 14.32
CA GLN A 149 -33.03 43.23 14.77
C GLN A 149 -31.95 44.32 14.80
N LYS A 150 -30.76 44.02 15.35
CA LYS A 150 -29.61 44.94 15.30
C LYS A 150 -29.20 45.28 13.87
N CYS A 151 -29.19 44.30 12.97
CA CYS A 151 -28.89 44.54 11.56
C CYS A 151 -29.92 45.49 10.93
N LYS A 152 -31.21 45.33 11.22
CA LYS A 152 -32.27 46.24 10.74
C LYS A 152 -32.07 47.66 11.25
N GLU A 153 -31.74 47.83 12.53
CA GLU A 153 -31.53 49.15 13.14
C GLU A 153 -30.33 49.90 12.54
N LEU A 154 -29.26 49.17 12.19
CA LEU A 154 -28.09 49.74 11.53
C LEU A 154 -28.37 50.18 10.09
N LEU A 155 -29.24 49.45 9.38
CA LEU A 155 -29.63 49.75 8.00
C LEU A 155 -30.72 50.81 7.89
N ALA A 156 -31.38 51.16 8.99
CA ALA A 156 -32.41 52.19 9.05
C ALA A 156 -31.86 53.60 9.33
N LYS A 157 -30.53 53.75 9.36
CA LYS A 157 -29.81 55.04 9.45
C LYS A 157 -29.27 55.42 8.09
#